data_AF-A0A421FP85-F1
#
_entry.id   AF-A0A421FP85-F1
#
_cell.length_a   1.000
_cell.length_b   1.000
_cell.length_c   1.000
_cell.angle_alpha   90.00
_cell.angle_beta   90.00
_cell.angle_gamma   90.00
#
_symmetry.space_group_name_H-M   'P 1'
#
loop_
_entity.id
_entity.type
_entity.pdbx_description
1 polymer ?
#
loop_
_entity_poly.entity_id
_entity_poly.type
_entity_poly.pdbx_seq_one_letter_code
_entity_poly.pdbx_strand_id
1 'polypeptide(L)'
;MSPDTEALQTAAIQKIRFNALVLQMAVAEMLNVAGLPRRTFALQFATDGLPEVTLFHSRSMAMSSGQEEDRSEMVPHVIESTGLNGPAEIEFKHIVVVDGVHFTAENHCTEDGDGSEGLGFFNARGLHSWPSHLGEVTACCLNSTQMDGGTFKDNFASDIGEALQVFGHSLDTSIARKGIAHMNQLLCVYEVKPHVELPTFDDVNSQGWLKLNHLALYEVKDHGGPRWDSTSSQKLCASPWIWSPDSVRMYGPVGTSQGEDNQEVLEEIPTSRNLKPEEELRAIALDADTLLDEFWTLSRAELSEMENDNEVRSEGKRHWFVLVDGEHITRVDVCASTWIEGIQLHTNLRSSRWYGGTGDQKHMLQSPDGWRVATFFGSKSGQHVRTLGVKCLPLSSSPKPHCNWPKPLPRAGKSIKFLKAVGEAYEHGPNTRFVLMPDTMGAVVIRCGEYVEAPFRVLLPEEVAANCTNPEAYNYNDHVFELFPGEKIVKVEMSSGFWVDVMRLTTTLRVSPWFGGEGGSIRPPLECPTGHNICGFHGTHGKKYSIAMENAAQPPSCSVSGSQRRNHAAQAADPNSQQAADVQQQPEHDIFGDWNLNMVVMFMLLLHFMQYAMRQPCGC
;
A
#
# COMPACT_ATOMS: atom_id res chain seq x y z
N MET A 1 10.99 39.45 13.71
CA MET A 1 10.49 39.76 12.36
C MET A 1 9.36 40.78 12.51
N SER A 2 9.17 41.69 11.55
CA SER A 2 8.02 42.60 11.60
C SER A 2 6.73 41.82 11.25
N PRO A 3 5.55 42.22 11.79
CA PRO A 3 4.28 41.57 11.48
C PRO A 3 3.97 41.52 9.97
N ASP A 4 4.43 42.52 9.21
CA ASP A 4 4.25 42.57 7.75
C ASP A 4 5.06 41.49 7.01
N THR A 5 6.21 41.07 7.57
CA THR A 5 7.06 40.02 6.97
C THR A 5 6.43 38.64 7.16
N GLU A 6 5.82 38.40 8.31
CA GLU A 6 5.15 37.13 8.66
C GLU A 6 3.87 36.93 7.83
N ALA A 7 3.09 38.01 7.64
CA ALA A 7 1.91 38.00 6.77
C ALA A 7 2.29 37.69 5.31
N LEU A 8 3.38 38.27 4.80
CA LEU A 8 3.87 38.03 3.44
C LEU A 8 4.33 36.57 3.25
N GLN A 9 5.04 36.01 4.23
CA GLN A 9 5.50 34.61 4.19
C GLN A 9 4.32 33.63 4.21
N THR A 10 3.32 33.91 5.04
CA THR A 10 2.11 33.08 5.12
C THR A 10 1.36 33.06 3.78
N ALA A 11 1.22 34.23 3.15
CA ALA A 11 0.58 34.35 1.83
C ALA A 11 1.38 33.61 0.74
N ALA A 12 2.71 33.72 0.75
CA ALA A 12 3.59 33.01 -0.17
C ALA A 12 3.47 31.49 -0.04
N ILE A 13 3.53 30.97 1.20
CA ILE A 13 3.34 29.54 1.50
C ILE A 13 1.99 29.06 0.98
N GLN A 14 0.90 29.79 1.27
CA GLN A 14 -0.43 29.40 0.80
C GLN A 14 -0.51 29.27 -0.74
N LYS A 15 0.09 30.24 -1.46
CA LYS A 15 0.15 30.19 -2.92
C LYS A 15 0.96 29.00 -3.43
N ILE A 16 2.12 28.72 -2.84
CA ILE A 16 2.94 27.55 -3.23
C ILE A 16 2.16 26.25 -2.99
N ARG A 17 1.52 26.11 -1.81
CA ARG A 17 0.72 24.92 -1.47
C ARG A 17 -0.41 24.68 -2.47
N PHE A 18 -1.15 25.74 -2.82
CA PHE A 18 -2.24 25.63 -3.79
C PHE A 18 -1.71 25.29 -5.19
N ASN A 19 -0.65 25.95 -5.65
CA ASN A 19 -0.12 25.73 -7.00
C ASN A 19 0.63 24.40 -7.15
N ALA A 20 1.10 23.78 -6.06
CA ALA A 20 1.57 22.38 -6.10
C ALA A 20 0.46 21.41 -6.53
N LEU A 21 -0.79 21.64 -6.08
CA LEU A 21 -1.96 20.87 -6.54
C LEU A 21 -2.29 21.18 -8.00
N VAL A 22 -2.15 22.45 -8.41
CA VAL A 22 -2.32 22.85 -9.82
C VAL A 22 -1.31 22.14 -10.72
N LEU A 23 -0.04 22.04 -10.31
CA LEU A 23 1.01 21.30 -11.02
C LEU A 23 0.68 19.80 -11.12
N GLN A 24 0.26 19.18 -10.00
CA GLN A 24 -0.13 17.79 -9.97
C GLN A 24 -1.29 17.50 -10.94
N MET A 25 -2.31 18.36 -10.97
CA MET A 25 -3.41 18.29 -11.93
C MET A 25 -2.93 18.50 -13.37
N ALA A 26 -2.06 19.49 -13.60
CA ALA A 26 -1.57 19.83 -14.93
C ALA A 26 -0.85 18.65 -15.58
N VAL A 27 0.01 17.93 -14.84
CA VAL A 27 0.68 16.72 -15.31
C VAL A 27 -0.34 15.64 -15.73
N ALA A 28 -1.37 15.41 -14.92
CA ALA A 28 -2.41 14.43 -15.22
C ALA A 28 -3.18 14.75 -16.50
N GLU A 29 -3.57 16.01 -16.68
CA GLU A 29 -4.34 16.42 -17.86
C GLU A 29 -3.48 16.48 -19.12
N MET A 30 -2.20 16.88 -19.01
CA MET A 30 -1.27 16.86 -20.14
C MET A 30 -1.00 15.42 -20.64
N LEU A 31 -0.96 14.42 -19.75
CA LEU A 31 -0.90 13.01 -20.15
C LEU A 31 -2.21 12.54 -20.84
N ASN A 32 -3.35 13.00 -20.35
CA ASN A 32 -4.65 12.73 -20.97
C ASN A 32 -4.78 13.31 -22.38
N VAL A 33 -4.32 14.54 -22.59
CA VAL A 33 -4.24 15.17 -23.91
C VAL A 33 -3.32 14.38 -24.86
N ALA A 34 -2.28 13.71 -24.33
CA ALA A 34 -1.43 12.80 -25.08
C ALA A 34 -2.06 11.41 -25.35
N GLY A 35 -3.31 11.18 -24.95
CA GLY A 35 -4.02 9.90 -25.10
C GLY A 35 -3.63 8.84 -24.08
N LEU A 36 -2.96 9.23 -23.00
CA LEU A 36 -2.55 8.34 -21.91
C LEU A 36 -3.48 8.51 -20.69
N PRO A 37 -3.51 7.57 -19.74
CA PRO A 37 -4.34 7.72 -18.55
C PRO A 37 -3.93 8.95 -17.72
N ARG A 38 -4.91 9.60 -17.05
CA ARG A 38 -4.69 10.70 -16.10
C ARG A 38 -3.89 10.22 -14.88
N ARG A 39 -2.57 10.20 -15.00
CA ARG A 39 -1.60 9.80 -13.99
C ARG A 39 -0.78 10.99 -13.53
N THR A 40 -0.31 11.03 -12.29
CA THR A 40 0.47 12.16 -11.77
C THR A 40 1.30 11.76 -10.56
N PHE A 41 2.20 12.63 -10.12
CA PHE A 41 3.06 12.36 -8.98
C PHE A 41 2.32 12.47 -7.65
N ALA A 42 2.85 11.83 -6.61
CA ALA A 42 2.35 11.98 -5.24
C ALA A 42 2.95 13.21 -4.56
N LEU A 43 2.16 13.87 -3.71
CA LEU A 43 2.61 14.98 -2.87
C LEU A 43 2.59 14.56 -1.40
N GLN A 44 3.55 15.04 -0.63
CA GLN A 44 3.49 14.99 0.82
C GLN A 44 2.49 16.03 1.33
N PHE A 45 1.60 15.62 2.23
CA PHE A 45 0.56 16.48 2.80
C PHE A 45 0.81 16.72 4.27
N ALA A 46 0.61 17.96 4.71
CA ALA A 46 0.59 18.29 6.13
C ALA A 46 -0.72 17.85 6.78
N THR A 47 -0.82 18.02 8.10
CA THR A 47 -1.99 17.61 8.91
C THR A 47 -3.29 18.30 8.54
N ASP A 48 -3.23 19.46 7.88
CA ASP A 48 -4.39 20.21 7.38
C ASP A 48 -4.89 19.73 6.01
N GLY A 49 -4.24 18.72 5.42
CA GLY A 49 -4.62 18.15 4.12
C GLY A 49 -4.19 18.99 2.92
N LEU A 50 -3.34 20.01 3.10
CA LEU A 50 -2.68 20.74 2.01
C LEU A 50 -1.21 20.30 1.87
N PRO A 51 -0.60 20.43 0.67
CA PRO A 51 0.79 20.02 0.46
C PRO A 51 1.74 20.62 1.49
N GLU A 52 2.71 19.86 1.99
CA GLU A 52 3.68 20.35 2.95
C GLU A 52 4.68 21.29 2.27
N VAL A 53 4.94 22.46 2.87
CA VAL A 53 5.92 23.44 2.38
C VAL A 53 6.81 23.86 3.53
N THR A 54 8.10 23.57 3.39
CA THR A 54 9.11 23.92 4.39
C THR A 54 9.81 25.22 4.00
N LEU A 55 9.72 26.23 4.87
CA LEU A 55 10.42 27.50 4.69
C LEU A 55 11.79 27.45 5.38
N PHE A 56 12.84 27.79 4.65
CA PHE A 56 14.19 27.90 5.21
C PHE A 56 14.65 29.36 5.27
N HIS A 57 15.20 29.74 6.43
CA HIS A 57 15.86 31.04 6.60
C HIS A 57 17.37 30.83 6.70
N SER A 58 18.13 31.11 5.63
CA SER A 58 19.58 31.17 5.72
C SER A 58 20.05 32.61 5.89
N ARG A 59 20.71 32.91 7.01
CA ARG A 59 21.40 34.20 7.22
C ARG A 59 22.54 34.44 6.21
N SER A 60 23.04 33.37 5.57
CA SER A 60 24.09 33.43 4.56
C SER A 60 23.55 33.80 3.16
N MET A 61 22.29 33.49 2.85
CA MET A 61 21.68 33.81 1.54
C MET A 61 21.46 35.32 1.32
N ALA A 62 21.47 36.12 2.40
CA ALA A 62 21.11 37.54 2.36
C ALA A 62 22.31 38.49 2.15
N MET A 63 23.56 38.01 2.16
CA MET A 63 24.73 38.89 2.28
C MET A 63 25.99 38.52 1.48
N SER A 64 25.90 37.72 0.41
CA SER A 64 27.00 37.59 -0.54
C SER A 64 26.53 37.83 -1.97
N SER A 65 27.21 38.75 -2.64
CA SER A 65 27.30 38.83 -4.11
C SER A 65 28.09 37.63 -4.69
N GLY A 66 27.91 36.44 -4.10
CA GLY A 66 28.57 35.19 -4.46
C GLY A 66 27.79 34.44 -5.52
N GLN A 67 28.50 33.76 -6.41
CA GLN A 67 28.01 33.13 -7.64
C GLN A 67 26.87 32.11 -7.40
N GLU A 68 26.03 31.90 -8.43
CA GLU A 68 24.91 30.94 -8.44
C GLU A 68 25.30 29.52 -8.00
N GLU A 69 26.55 29.10 -8.25
CA GLU A 69 27.14 27.81 -7.86
C GLU A 69 27.10 27.55 -6.34
N ASP A 70 27.22 28.59 -5.50
CA ASP A 70 27.30 28.48 -4.03
C ASP A 70 25.93 28.15 -3.39
N ARG A 71 24.83 28.31 -4.14
CA ARG A 71 23.45 28.07 -3.66
C ARG A 71 22.96 26.65 -3.93
N SER A 72 23.35 26.07 -5.07
CA SER A 72 22.98 24.69 -5.44
C SER A 72 23.68 23.64 -4.57
N GLU A 73 24.90 23.91 -4.08
CA GLU A 73 25.61 23.01 -3.14
C GLU A 73 25.08 23.10 -1.70
N MET A 74 24.55 24.25 -1.27
CA MET A 74 24.12 24.46 0.12
C MET A 74 22.75 23.85 0.43
N VAL A 75 21.83 23.77 -0.53
CA VAL A 75 20.47 23.26 -0.32
C VAL A 75 20.42 21.75 -0.04
N PRO A 76 21.17 20.88 -0.76
CA PRO A 76 21.27 19.46 -0.41
C PRO A 76 21.71 19.24 1.05
N HIS A 77 22.74 19.96 1.50
CA HIS A 77 23.18 19.89 2.90
C HIS A 77 22.12 20.36 3.90
N VAL A 78 21.29 21.34 3.54
CA VAL A 78 20.16 21.76 4.39
C VAL A 78 19.09 20.67 4.43
N ILE A 79 18.75 20.04 3.31
CA ILE A 79 17.78 18.94 3.24
C ILE A 79 18.25 17.75 4.08
N GLU A 80 19.52 17.38 3.97
CA GLU A 80 20.15 16.32 4.77
C GLU A 80 20.14 16.65 6.26
N SER A 81 20.64 17.85 6.64
CA SER A 81 20.75 18.24 8.05
C SER A 81 19.40 18.48 8.74
N THR A 82 18.34 18.74 7.99
CA THR A 82 16.97 18.90 8.52
C THR A 82 16.15 17.60 8.50
N GLY A 83 16.68 16.53 7.92
CA GLY A 83 16.02 15.22 7.86
C GLY A 83 14.80 15.16 6.93
N LEU A 84 14.73 16.05 5.94
CA LEU A 84 13.57 16.15 5.03
C LEU A 84 13.49 15.05 3.98
N ASN A 85 14.57 14.29 3.78
CA ASN A 85 14.54 13.07 2.96
C ASN A 85 13.81 11.91 3.65
N GLY A 86 13.24 12.13 4.83
CA GLY A 86 12.50 11.09 5.55
C GLY A 86 13.36 9.85 5.85
N PRO A 87 12.75 8.69 6.09
CA PRO A 87 13.50 7.44 6.24
C PRO A 87 14.11 7.02 4.89
N ALA A 88 15.29 6.38 4.91
CA ALA A 88 16.05 5.95 3.72
C ALA A 88 15.29 5.01 2.75
N GLU A 89 14.14 4.50 3.18
CA GLU A 89 13.29 3.57 2.45
C GLU A 89 12.28 4.26 1.52
N ILE A 90 12.14 5.58 1.61
CA ILE A 90 11.26 6.39 0.75
C ILE A 90 12.13 7.42 0.04
N GLU A 91 12.16 7.36 -1.29
CA GLU A 91 12.83 8.37 -2.09
C GLU A 91 11.97 9.63 -2.15
N PHE A 92 12.59 10.80 -1.95
CA PHE A 92 11.95 12.11 -2.12
C PHE A 92 12.57 12.87 -3.29
N LYS A 93 11.72 13.59 -4.03
CA LYS A 93 12.15 14.64 -4.96
C LYS A 93 11.63 15.98 -4.46
N HIS A 94 12.51 16.96 -4.35
CA HIS A 94 12.22 18.27 -3.80
C HIS A 94 12.20 19.32 -4.90
N ILE A 95 11.13 20.14 -4.94
CA ILE A 95 11.07 21.34 -5.78
C ILE A 95 11.33 22.54 -4.89
N VAL A 96 12.40 23.28 -5.18
CA VAL A 96 12.83 24.45 -4.42
C VAL A 96 12.37 25.71 -5.14
N VAL A 97 11.51 26.47 -4.47
CA VAL A 97 11.02 27.75 -4.97
C VAL A 97 11.85 28.88 -4.36
N VAL A 98 12.53 29.64 -5.22
CA VAL A 98 13.33 30.81 -4.83
C VAL A 98 12.69 32.07 -5.39
N ASP A 99 12.63 33.12 -4.60
CA ASP A 99 12.20 34.46 -5.04
C ASP A 99 13.42 35.39 -5.07
N GLY A 100 13.86 35.81 -6.28
CA GLY A 100 15.00 36.72 -6.42
C GLY A 100 15.43 37.03 -7.87
N VAL A 101 15.84 38.29 -8.09
CA VAL A 101 16.15 38.90 -9.40
C VAL A 101 17.42 38.32 -10.08
N HIS A 102 18.20 37.50 -9.39
CA HIS A 102 19.53 37.04 -9.85
C HIS A 102 19.67 35.51 -10.00
N PHE A 103 18.56 34.77 -10.13
CA PHE A 103 18.63 33.34 -10.43
C PHE A 103 18.21 33.07 -11.87
N THR A 104 19.17 32.66 -12.69
CA THR A 104 19.00 32.19 -14.06
C THR A 104 19.02 30.66 -14.07
N ALA A 105 17.85 30.05 -14.27
CA ALA A 105 17.69 28.59 -14.33
C ALA A 105 18.46 27.91 -15.49
N GLU A 106 19.04 28.69 -16.42
CA GLU A 106 19.69 28.19 -17.64
C GLU A 106 21.00 27.42 -17.38
N ASN A 107 21.62 27.51 -16.20
CA ASN A 107 22.96 26.92 -15.96
C ASN A 107 23.02 25.72 -15.00
N HIS A 108 21.91 25.29 -14.38
CA HIS A 108 21.95 24.21 -13.37
C HIS A 108 21.07 22.99 -13.67
N CYS A 109 20.40 22.95 -14.83
CA CYS A 109 19.99 21.68 -15.42
C CYS A 109 21.12 21.25 -16.35
N THR A 110 22.09 20.49 -15.84
CA THR A 110 23.20 19.96 -16.63
C THR A 110 22.65 19.24 -17.86
N GLU A 111 22.98 19.73 -19.06
CA GLU A 111 22.58 19.11 -20.33
C GLU A 111 23.15 17.69 -20.51
N ASP A 112 24.02 17.23 -19.62
CA ASP A 112 24.62 15.89 -19.59
C ASP A 112 24.66 15.24 -18.17
N GLY A 113 23.76 15.63 -17.26
CA GLY A 113 23.70 15.06 -15.91
C GLY A 113 22.81 13.83 -15.82
N ASP A 114 23.36 12.72 -15.34
CA ASP A 114 22.62 11.61 -14.75
C ASP A 114 21.47 12.16 -13.87
N GLY A 115 20.27 11.59 -13.95
CA GLY A 115 19.04 12.03 -13.25
C GLY A 115 19.10 11.94 -11.71
N SER A 116 20.31 11.94 -11.15
CA SER A 116 20.70 11.78 -9.77
C SER A 116 21.05 13.13 -9.14
N GLU A 117 20.05 13.86 -8.63
CA GLU A 117 20.22 14.60 -7.36
C GLU A 117 18.91 15.02 -6.66
N GLY A 118 17.76 14.42 -7.02
CA GLY A 118 16.52 14.58 -6.23
C GLY A 118 15.98 16.01 -6.07
N LEU A 119 16.54 17.00 -6.77
CA LEU A 119 16.31 18.42 -6.51
C LEU A 119 16.02 19.17 -7.81
N GLY A 120 15.00 20.03 -7.80
CA GLY A 120 14.68 20.94 -8.91
C GLY A 120 14.53 22.38 -8.42
N PHE A 121 15.29 23.31 -8.99
CA PHE A 121 15.22 24.73 -8.63
C PHE A 121 14.34 25.52 -9.60
N PHE A 122 13.45 26.34 -9.05
CA PHE A 122 12.55 27.20 -9.81
C PHE A 122 12.53 28.62 -9.22
N ASN A 123 12.62 29.63 -10.09
CA ASN A 123 12.56 31.04 -9.69
C ASN A 123 11.15 31.61 -9.89
N ALA A 124 10.42 31.86 -8.80
CA ALA A 124 9.06 32.40 -8.85
C ALA A 124 9.05 33.92 -9.00
N ARG A 125 9.41 34.43 -10.19
CA ARG A 125 9.51 35.88 -10.47
C ARG A 125 8.19 36.63 -10.31
N GLY A 126 7.06 35.90 -10.39
CA GLY A 126 5.71 36.44 -10.35
C GLY A 126 4.83 35.85 -9.26
N LEU A 127 5.34 35.41 -8.10
CA LEU A 127 4.51 34.78 -7.05
C LEU A 127 3.30 35.63 -6.62
N HIS A 128 3.38 36.96 -6.74
CA HIS A 128 2.24 37.86 -6.51
C HIS A 128 1.06 37.61 -7.47
N SER A 129 1.32 37.08 -8.67
CA SER A 129 0.32 36.73 -9.69
C SER A 129 -0.34 35.36 -9.48
N TRP A 130 0.20 34.54 -8.58
CA TRP A 130 -0.30 33.19 -8.36
C TRP A 130 -1.58 33.19 -7.54
N PRO A 131 -2.55 32.30 -7.86
CA PRO A 131 -3.74 32.09 -7.05
C PRO A 131 -3.38 31.43 -5.72
N SER A 132 -4.08 31.83 -4.66
CA SER A 132 -3.96 31.27 -3.30
C SER A 132 -5.03 30.22 -2.99
N HIS A 133 -6.07 30.16 -3.81
CA HIS A 133 -7.17 29.20 -3.73
C HIS A 133 -7.93 29.11 -5.05
N LEU A 134 -8.85 28.14 -5.15
CA LEU A 134 -9.60 27.84 -6.38
C LEU A 134 -10.35 29.06 -6.96
N GLY A 135 -10.97 29.89 -6.11
CA GLY A 135 -11.72 31.08 -6.54
C GLY A 135 -10.90 32.16 -7.27
N GLU A 136 -9.57 32.12 -7.22
CA GLU A 136 -8.70 33.11 -7.87
C GLU A 136 -8.19 32.65 -9.24
N VAL A 137 -8.29 31.36 -9.58
CA VAL A 137 -7.65 30.77 -10.77
C VAL A 137 -8.09 31.48 -12.06
N THR A 138 -9.40 31.66 -12.25
CA THR A 138 -9.95 32.35 -13.43
C THR A 138 -9.51 33.81 -13.50
N ALA A 139 -9.43 34.49 -12.34
CA ALA A 139 -8.96 35.86 -12.28
C ALA A 139 -7.48 35.95 -12.72
N CYS A 140 -6.63 35.06 -12.20
CA CYS A 140 -5.22 35.00 -12.55
C CYS A 140 -4.99 34.69 -14.03
N CYS A 141 -5.80 33.82 -14.64
CA CYS A 141 -5.67 33.46 -16.06
C CYS A 141 -6.14 34.56 -17.03
N LEU A 142 -7.01 35.48 -16.60
CA LEU A 142 -7.65 36.48 -17.46
C LEU A 142 -7.23 37.93 -17.15
N ASN A 143 -6.57 38.18 -16.02
CA ASN A 143 -6.14 39.52 -15.65
C ASN A 143 -5.06 40.02 -16.61
N SER A 144 -5.41 41.00 -17.45
CA SER A 144 -4.51 41.60 -18.44
C SER A 144 -3.90 42.92 -17.96
N THR A 145 -3.92 43.19 -16.65
CA THR A 145 -3.26 44.35 -16.06
C THR A 145 -1.77 44.30 -16.34
N GLN A 146 -1.21 45.42 -16.82
CA GLN A 146 0.21 45.57 -17.11
C GLN A 146 1.02 45.62 -15.81
N MET A 147 2.10 44.85 -15.77
CA MET A 147 3.05 44.75 -14.66
C MET A 147 4.47 44.93 -15.21
N ASP A 148 5.46 45.09 -14.34
CA ASP A 148 6.86 45.09 -14.74
C ASP A 148 7.23 43.74 -15.37
N GLY A 149 7.51 43.72 -16.67
CA GLY A 149 7.93 42.51 -17.40
C GLY A 149 6.82 41.73 -18.14
N GLY A 150 5.55 42.16 -18.09
CA GLY A 150 4.47 41.48 -18.79
C GLY A 150 3.07 41.80 -18.24
N THR A 151 2.04 41.09 -18.70
CA THR A 151 0.72 41.16 -18.07
C THR A 151 0.62 40.16 -16.91
N PHE A 152 -0.27 40.43 -15.96
CA PHE A 152 -0.48 39.57 -14.79
C PHE A 152 -0.70 38.09 -15.17
N LYS A 153 -1.56 37.82 -16.17
CA LYS A 153 -1.83 36.46 -16.67
C LYS A 153 -0.62 35.81 -17.35
N ASP A 154 0.25 36.59 -17.99
CA ASP A 154 1.43 36.08 -18.69
C ASP A 154 2.51 35.68 -17.66
N ASN A 155 2.65 36.47 -16.60
CA ASN A 155 3.55 36.15 -15.48
C ASN A 155 3.12 34.84 -14.80
N PHE A 156 1.83 34.68 -14.49
CA PHE A 156 1.33 33.43 -13.90
C PHE A 156 1.55 32.22 -14.82
N ALA A 157 1.20 32.35 -16.11
CA ALA A 157 1.36 31.26 -17.07
C ALA A 157 2.82 30.86 -17.27
N SER A 158 3.72 31.84 -17.37
CA SER A 158 5.15 31.62 -17.53
C SER A 158 5.74 30.91 -16.33
N ASP A 159 5.44 31.39 -15.12
CA ASP A 159 5.97 30.82 -13.87
C ASP A 159 5.53 29.35 -13.68
N ILE A 160 4.25 29.05 -13.87
CA ILE A 160 3.75 27.65 -13.77
C ILE A 160 4.35 26.77 -14.87
N GLY A 161 4.50 27.31 -16.08
CA GLY A 161 5.11 26.59 -17.18
C GLY A 161 6.59 26.25 -16.92
N GLU A 162 7.34 27.16 -16.33
CA GLU A 162 8.73 26.94 -15.92
C GLU A 162 8.82 25.94 -14.75
N ALA A 163 7.93 26.03 -13.76
CA ALA A 163 7.85 25.04 -12.69
C ALA A 163 7.59 23.61 -13.22
N LEU A 164 6.72 23.47 -14.24
CA LEU A 164 6.50 22.19 -14.91
C LEU A 164 7.73 21.73 -15.71
N GLN A 165 8.49 22.66 -16.32
CA GLN A 165 9.72 22.32 -17.04
C GLN A 165 10.79 21.78 -16.08
N VAL A 166 10.96 22.43 -14.92
CA VAL A 166 11.86 21.97 -13.84
C VAL A 166 11.44 20.60 -13.34
N PHE A 167 10.14 20.39 -13.11
CA PHE A 167 9.60 19.08 -12.76
C PHE A 167 9.92 18.03 -13.84
N GLY A 168 9.73 18.36 -15.11
CA GLY A 168 10.05 17.48 -16.24
C GLY A 168 11.52 17.09 -16.27
N HIS A 169 12.42 18.06 -16.15
CA HIS A 169 13.88 17.82 -16.11
C HIS A 169 14.27 16.94 -14.93
N SER A 170 13.64 17.12 -13.76
CA SER A 170 13.89 16.26 -12.59
C SER A 170 13.54 14.78 -12.84
N LEU A 171 12.81 14.48 -13.92
CA LEU A 171 12.40 13.14 -14.36
C LEU A 171 12.96 12.75 -15.74
N ASP A 172 14.03 13.40 -16.20
CA ASP A 172 14.67 13.18 -17.51
C ASP A 172 13.71 13.34 -18.71
N THR A 173 12.78 14.28 -18.58
CA THR A 173 11.76 14.63 -19.58
C THR A 173 11.70 16.12 -19.87
N SER A 174 11.02 16.53 -20.95
CA SER A 174 10.92 17.95 -21.32
C SER A 174 9.52 18.30 -21.80
N ILE A 175 9.09 19.54 -21.59
CA ILE A 175 7.83 20.05 -22.13
C ILE A 175 8.10 20.69 -23.50
N ALA A 176 7.14 20.55 -24.42
CA ALA A 176 7.22 21.26 -25.69
C ALA A 176 7.23 22.78 -25.43
N ARG A 177 8.36 23.45 -25.71
CA ARG A 177 8.58 24.90 -25.46
C ARG A 177 7.46 25.80 -25.98
N LYS A 178 6.75 25.41 -27.05
CA LYS A 178 5.62 26.18 -27.62
C LYS A 178 4.38 26.21 -26.72
N GLY A 179 4.23 25.29 -25.76
CA GLY A 179 3.05 25.19 -24.89
C GLY A 179 3.18 25.88 -23.54
N ILE A 180 4.40 26.22 -23.11
CA ILE A 180 4.71 26.78 -21.78
C ILE A 180 4.05 28.16 -21.59
N ALA A 181 4.02 29.00 -22.63
CA ALA A 181 3.38 30.33 -22.56
C ALA A 181 1.84 30.28 -22.55
N HIS A 182 1.23 29.12 -22.79
CA HIS A 182 -0.22 28.95 -22.92
C HIS A 182 -0.83 28.12 -21.77
N MET A 183 -0.17 28.05 -20.60
CA MET A 183 -0.70 27.33 -19.43
C MET A 183 -2.12 27.76 -19.04
N ASN A 184 -2.49 29.02 -19.30
CA ASN A 184 -3.84 29.53 -19.04
C ASN A 184 -4.93 28.72 -19.77
N GLN A 185 -4.65 28.12 -20.93
CA GLN A 185 -5.61 27.27 -21.67
C GLN A 185 -5.87 25.92 -20.97
N LEU A 186 -4.96 25.47 -20.12
CA LEU A 186 -5.17 24.28 -19.30
C LEU A 186 -6.06 24.56 -18.10
N LEU A 187 -6.03 25.80 -17.61
CA LEU A 187 -6.63 26.21 -16.33
C LEU A 187 -7.90 27.06 -16.51
N CYS A 188 -8.17 27.55 -17.72
CA CYS A 188 -9.28 28.44 -18.03
C CYS A 188 -9.89 28.11 -19.40
N VAL A 189 -11.23 28.09 -19.44
CA VAL A 189 -12.02 27.86 -20.67
C VAL A 189 -12.29 29.15 -21.45
N TYR A 190 -11.78 30.29 -20.98
CA TYR A 190 -11.92 31.59 -21.64
C TYR A 190 -10.55 32.17 -21.97
N GLU A 191 -10.48 32.91 -23.06
CA GLU A 191 -9.32 33.69 -23.45
C GLU A 191 -9.70 35.12 -23.82
N VAL A 192 -8.73 36.02 -23.68
CA VAL A 192 -8.87 37.43 -24.03
C VAL A 192 -8.79 37.56 -25.55
N LYS A 193 -9.80 38.20 -26.15
CA LYS A 193 -9.82 38.45 -27.59
C LYS A 193 -8.61 39.29 -27.99
N PRO A 194 -7.82 38.86 -28.99
CA PRO A 194 -6.71 39.65 -29.47
C PRO A 194 -7.23 40.99 -30.02
N HIS A 195 -6.50 42.08 -29.74
CA HIS A 195 -6.80 43.44 -30.21
C HIS A 195 -8.09 44.08 -29.66
N VAL A 196 -8.68 43.53 -28.59
CA VAL A 196 -9.81 44.13 -27.91
C VAL A 196 -9.34 44.76 -26.59
N GLU A 197 -9.33 46.09 -26.51
CA GLU A 197 -8.98 46.86 -25.30
C GLU A 197 -10.21 47.07 -24.40
N LEU A 198 -10.89 45.98 -24.05
CA LEU A 198 -11.98 46.00 -23.07
C LEU A 198 -11.53 45.30 -21.78
N PRO A 199 -11.97 45.77 -20.60
CA PRO A 199 -11.68 45.08 -19.36
C PRO A 199 -12.26 43.66 -19.40
N THR A 200 -11.51 42.68 -18.90
CA THR A 200 -11.93 41.27 -18.90
C THR A 200 -13.05 40.97 -17.90
N PHE A 201 -13.28 41.88 -16.96
CA PHE A 201 -14.34 41.82 -15.96
C PHE A 201 -15.19 43.10 -16.04
N ASP A 202 -16.51 42.95 -16.02
CA ASP A 202 -17.47 44.06 -16.11
C ASP A 202 -17.63 44.79 -14.77
N ASP A 203 -17.83 44.03 -13.68
CA ASP A 203 -18.02 44.52 -12.30
C ASP A 203 -17.90 43.36 -11.29
N VAL A 204 -17.88 43.70 -9.99
CA VAL A 204 -18.04 42.75 -8.88
C VAL A 204 -19.51 42.70 -8.48
N ASN A 205 -20.12 41.52 -8.49
CA ASN A 205 -21.52 41.38 -8.07
C ASN A 205 -21.69 41.62 -6.55
N SER A 206 -22.94 41.69 -6.08
CA SER A 206 -23.25 41.91 -4.66
C SER A 206 -22.74 40.81 -3.69
N GLN A 207 -22.29 39.68 -4.22
CA GLN A 207 -21.71 38.56 -3.49
C GLN A 207 -20.17 38.54 -3.55
N GLY A 208 -19.54 39.54 -4.18
CA GLY A 208 -18.09 39.64 -4.32
C GLY A 208 -17.51 38.89 -5.52
N TRP A 209 -18.32 38.36 -6.44
CA TRP A 209 -17.86 37.57 -7.58
C TRP A 209 -17.59 38.45 -8.79
N LEU A 210 -16.51 38.14 -9.51
CA LEU A 210 -16.14 38.82 -10.75
C LEU A 210 -17.09 38.41 -11.89
N LYS A 211 -17.73 39.38 -12.52
CA LYS A 211 -18.54 39.15 -13.73
C LYS A 211 -17.66 39.21 -14.97
N LEU A 212 -17.63 38.13 -15.76
CA LEU A 212 -16.86 38.05 -17.00
C LEU A 212 -17.43 38.95 -18.10
N ASN A 213 -16.56 39.70 -18.77
CA ASN A 213 -16.92 40.48 -19.95
C ASN A 213 -16.84 39.62 -21.22
N HIS A 214 -17.96 39.03 -21.64
CA HIS A 214 -18.01 38.20 -22.86
C HIS A 214 -17.79 38.98 -24.17
N LEU A 215 -17.79 40.32 -24.13
CA LEU A 215 -17.37 41.13 -25.28
C LEU A 215 -15.83 41.15 -25.40
N ALA A 216 -15.12 41.15 -24.28
CA ALA A 216 -13.65 41.07 -24.22
C ALA A 216 -13.12 39.62 -24.34
N LEU A 217 -13.95 38.62 -24.03
CA LEU A 217 -13.55 37.22 -23.94
C LEU A 217 -14.17 36.34 -25.03
N TYR A 218 -13.54 35.21 -25.35
CA TYR A 218 -14.13 34.12 -26.11
C TYR A 218 -13.90 32.79 -25.40
N GLU A 219 -14.81 31.84 -25.59
CA GLU A 219 -14.68 30.48 -25.06
C GLU A 219 -13.71 29.67 -25.94
N VAL A 220 -12.76 29.01 -25.30
CA VAL A 220 -11.77 28.15 -25.94
C VAL A 220 -12.39 26.77 -26.16
N LYS A 221 -12.43 26.32 -27.42
CA LYS A 221 -13.05 25.05 -27.80
C LYS A 221 -12.08 23.87 -27.91
N ASP A 222 -10.79 24.15 -28.05
CA ASP A 222 -9.74 23.14 -28.23
C ASP A 222 -8.69 23.26 -27.12
N HIS A 223 -8.21 22.11 -26.63
CA HIS A 223 -7.17 22.02 -25.59
C HIS A 223 -5.75 22.25 -26.15
N GLY A 224 -5.56 23.24 -27.03
CA GLY A 224 -4.30 23.53 -27.75
C GLY A 224 -3.12 24.01 -26.87
N GLY A 225 -3.24 23.88 -25.56
CA GLY A 225 -2.32 24.39 -24.56
C GLY A 225 -1.06 23.53 -24.34
N PRO A 226 -0.43 23.60 -23.16
CA PRO A 226 0.80 22.87 -22.83
C PRO A 226 0.64 21.37 -23.04
N ARG A 227 1.66 20.72 -23.63
CA ARG A 227 1.70 19.27 -23.82
C ARG A 227 3.11 18.72 -23.62
N TRP A 228 3.16 17.53 -23.04
CA TRP A 228 4.35 16.69 -23.12
C TRP A 228 4.53 16.24 -24.57
N ASP A 229 5.77 16.20 -25.06
CA ASP A 229 6.02 15.53 -26.34
C ASP A 229 5.79 14.02 -26.19
N SER A 230 5.64 13.31 -27.32
CA SER A 230 5.29 11.88 -27.30
C SER A 230 6.33 11.03 -26.56
N THR A 231 7.60 11.38 -26.63
CA THR A 231 8.69 10.64 -25.97
C THR A 231 8.65 10.91 -24.46
N SER A 232 8.54 12.18 -24.06
CA SER A 232 8.41 12.57 -22.65
C SER A 232 7.16 11.99 -22.00
N SER A 233 6.03 11.94 -22.72
CA SER A 233 4.77 11.37 -22.22
C SER A 233 4.91 9.87 -21.88
N GLN A 234 5.61 9.11 -22.73
CA GLN A 234 5.87 7.68 -22.49
C GLN A 234 6.86 7.48 -21.34
N LYS A 235 7.94 8.28 -21.29
CA LYS A 235 8.90 8.27 -20.18
C LYS A 235 8.23 8.58 -18.85
N LEU A 236 7.40 9.62 -18.79
CA LEU A 236 6.63 9.96 -17.59
C LEU A 236 5.69 8.83 -17.17
N CYS A 237 4.96 8.20 -18.10
CA CYS A 237 4.10 7.07 -17.77
C CYS A 237 4.84 5.83 -17.24
N ALA A 238 6.11 5.67 -17.60
CA ALA A 238 6.98 4.61 -17.08
C ALA A 238 7.76 5.03 -15.84
N SER A 239 7.72 6.31 -15.45
CA SER A 239 8.45 6.84 -14.30
C SER A 239 7.86 6.29 -13.00
N PRO A 240 8.70 5.84 -12.04
CA PRO A 240 8.23 5.40 -10.72
C PRO A 240 7.56 6.54 -9.93
N TRP A 241 7.85 7.79 -10.31
CA TRP A 241 7.31 9.00 -9.69
C TRP A 241 5.91 9.36 -10.16
N ILE A 242 5.38 8.72 -11.21
CA ILE A 242 4.04 8.98 -11.74
C ILE A 242 3.11 7.83 -11.36
N TRP A 243 2.12 8.15 -10.52
CA TRP A 243 1.15 7.22 -9.97
C TRP A 243 0.30 6.56 -11.06
N SER A 244 0.25 5.23 -11.03
CA SER A 244 -0.69 4.40 -11.77
C SER A 244 -1.58 3.63 -10.79
N PRO A 245 -2.84 3.31 -11.15
CA PRO A 245 -3.62 2.28 -10.48
C PRO A 245 -2.90 0.91 -10.43
N ASP A 246 -1.93 0.71 -11.32
CA ASP A 246 -1.08 -0.48 -11.39
C ASP A 246 0.28 -0.31 -10.67
N SER A 247 0.57 0.87 -10.09
CA SER A 247 1.83 1.12 -9.37
C SER A 247 1.84 0.41 -8.03
N VAL A 248 3.03 -0.07 -7.62
CA VAL A 248 3.26 -0.58 -6.27
C VAL A 248 2.88 0.50 -5.25
N ARG A 249 2.06 0.15 -4.25
CA ARG A 249 1.78 1.03 -3.11
C ARG A 249 2.64 0.63 -1.93
N MET A 250 3.33 1.59 -1.34
CA MET A 250 4.15 1.39 -0.16
C MET A 250 3.41 1.88 1.08
N TYR A 251 3.43 1.12 2.17
CA TYR A 251 2.94 1.55 3.47
C TYR A 251 4.01 1.27 4.53
N GLY A 252 4.30 2.27 5.37
CA GLY A 252 5.45 2.25 6.28
C GLY A 252 6.69 2.90 5.66
N PRO A 253 7.90 2.63 6.20
CA PRO A 253 8.12 1.75 7.35
C PRO A 253 7.57 2.31 8.65
N VAL A 254 7.29 1.42 9.59
CA VAL A 254 7.08 1.75 11.01
C VAL A 254 8.32 1.34 11.81
N GLY A 255 8.57 2.01 12.93
CA GLY A 255 9.84 1.91 13.67
C GLY A 255 10.73 3.14 13.45
N THR A 256 11.80 3.27 14.23
CA THR A 256 12.69 4.44 14.17
C THR A 256 14.02 4.12 13.50
N SER A 257 14.44 4.97 12.57
CA SER A 257 15.72 4.84 11.85
C SER A 257 16.90 5.55 12.52
N GLN A 258 16.68 6.36 13.57
CA GLN A 258 17.73 7.16 14.24
C GLN A 258 18.79 6.32 14.98
N GLY A 259 19.99 6.20 14.42
CA GLY A 259 21.16 5.55 15.02
C GLY A 259 22.25 5.22 14.01
N GLU A 260 23.52 5.49 14.33
CA GLU A 260 24.73 5.31 13.48
C GLU A 260 25.19 3.85 13.31
N ASP A 261 24.30 2.86 13.43
CA ASP A 261 24.66 1.45 13.26
C ASP A 261 24.52 1.02 11.80
N ASN A 262 25.37 0.06 11.36
CA ASN A 262 25.26 -0.60 10.06
C ASN A 262 23.88 -1.26 9.93
N GLN A 263 22.96 -0.60 9.23
CA GLN A 263 21.63 -1.12 8.93
C GLN A 263 21.69 -2.00 7.69
N GLU A 264 21.13 -3.20 7.79
CA GLU A 264 20.95 -4.12 6.68
C GLU A 264 19.51 -4.03 6.16
N VAL A 265 19.34 -4.01 4.84
CA VAL A 265 18.01 -3.99 4.21
C VAL A 265 17.41 -5.39 4.27
N LEU A 266 16.13 -5.50 4.61
CA LEU A 266 15.42 -6.78 4.55
C LEU A 266 15.34 -7.27 3.10
N GLU A 267 15.60 -8.56 2.89
CA GLU A 267 15.45 -9.18 1.57
C GLU A 267 13.99 -9.13 1.11
N GLU A 268 13.78 -8.64 -0.11
CA GLU A 268 12.44 -8.49 -0.68
C GLU A 268 12.21 -9.45 -1.85
N ILE A 269 10.99 -9.98 -1.95
CA ILE A 269 10.54 -10.66 -3.17
C ILE A 269 10.34 -9.62 -4.28
N PRO A 270 10.78 -9.88 -5.53
CA PRO A 270 10.55 -8.98 -6.65
C PRO A 270 9.07 -8.57 -6.78
N THR A 271 8.81 -7.28 -7.04
CA THR A 271 7.44 -6.75 -7.17
C THR A 271 7.15 -6.35 -8.62
N SER A 272 6.63 -7.29 -9.40
CA SER A 272 6.16 -7.03 -10.77
C SER A 272 4.72 -7.51 -10.97
N ARG A 273 3.95 -6.81 -11.81
CA ARG A 273 2.62 -7.29 -12.21
C ARG A 273 2.68 -8.59 -13.00
N ASN A 274 3.79 -8.85 -13.67
CA ASN A 274 4.03 -10.04 -14.48
C ASN A 274 4.82 -11.11 -13.71
N LEU A 275 4.79 -11.06 -12.38
CA LEU A 275 5.30 -12.17 -11.57
C LEU A 275 4.61 -13.44 -12.00
N LYS A 276 5.41 -14.48 -12.22
CA LYS A 276 4.85 -15.80 -12.43
C LYS A 276 4.28 -16.31 -11.10
N PRO A 277 3.28 -17.21 -11.10
CA PRO A 277 2.69 -17.74 -9.86
C PRO A 277 3.70 -18.34 -8.87
N GLU A 278 4.84 -18.82 -9.36
CA GLU A 278 5.95 -19.34 -8.58
C GLU A 278 6.74 -18.27 -7.81
N GLU A 279 6.73 -17.01 -8.27
CA GLU A 279 7.42 -15.87 -7.67
C GLU A 279 6.53 -15.13 -6.65
N GLU A 280 5.26 -15.51 -6.51
CA GLU A 280 4.35 -14.89 -5.54
C GLU A 280 4.67 -15.30 -4.10
N LEU A 281 4.51 -14.36 -3.16
CA LEU A 281 4.62 -14.58 -1.73
C LEU A 281 3.79 -15.79 -1.27
N ARG A 282 4.45 -16.73 -0.61
CA ARG A 282 3.85 -17.99 -0.16
C ARG A 282 3.97 -18.23 1.33
N ALA A 283 5.06 -17.80 1.95
CA ALA A 283 5.22 -17.93 3.39
C ALA A 283 5.98 -16.76 3.99
N ILE A 284 5.73 -16.55 5.28
CA ILE A 284 6.51 -15.66 6.13
C ILE A 284 7.13 -16.53 7.22
N ALA A 285 8.45 -16.46 7.36
CA ALA A 285 9.17 -17.02 8.48
C ALA A 285 9.62 -15.87 9.38
N LEU A 286 9.55 -16.05 10.69
CA LEU A 286 9.97 -15.02 11.63
C LEU A 286 10.43 -15.62 12.96
N ASP A 287 11.40 -14.96 13.59
CA ASP A 287 11.85 -15.27 14.95
C ASP A 287 11.29 -14.20 15.89
N ALA A 288 10.46 -14.61 16.85
CA ALA A 288 9.82 -13.66 17.75
C ALA A 288 9.70 -14.17 19.20
N ASP A 289 10.07 -13.32 20.15
CA ASP A 289 9.81 -13.52 21.57
C ASP A 289 9.11 -12.30 22.22
N THR A 290 9.88 -11.41 22.82
CA THR A 290 9.56 -10.03 23.17
C THR A 290 9.80 -9.07 22.02
N LEU A 291 10.78 -9.37 21.16
CA LEU A 291 11.11 -8.60 19.96
C LEU A 291 11.04 -9.50 18.72
N LEU A 292 10.98 -8.87 17.55
CA LEU A 292 11.12 -9.53 16.27
C LEU A 292 12.59 -9.50 15.85
N ASP A 293 13.21 -10.67 15.72
CA ASP A 293 14.65 -10.80 15.50
C ASP A 293 15.00 -10.98 14.03
N GLU A 294 14.33 -11.97 13.42
CA GLU A 294 14.49 -12.29 12.01
C GLU A 294 13.13 -12.32 11.34
N PHE A 295 13.09 -11.89 10.09
CA PHE A 295 11.86 -11.81 9.31
C PHE A 295 12.20 -12.06 7.84
N TRP A 296 11.62 -13.10 7.26
CA TRP A 296 11.83 -13.48 5.87
C TRP A 296 10.52 -13.76 5.18
N THR A 297 10.51 -13.47 3.90
CA THR A 297 9.42 -13.75 3.00
C THR A 297 9.89 -14.71 1.94
N LEU A 298 9.10 -15.75 1.67
CA LEU A 298 9.44 -16.79 0.71
C LEU A 298 8.38 -16.83 -0.39
N SER A 299 8.84 -16.88 -1.62
CA SER A 299 8.02 -17.18 -2.78
C SER A 299 7.57 -18.64 -2.80
N ARG A 300 6.66 -18.97 -3.70
CA ARG A 300 6.18 -20.35 -3.87
C ARG A 300 7.29 -21.30 -4.34
N ALA A 301 8.19 -20.85 -5.22
CA ALA A 301 9.33 -21.63 -5.67
C ALA A 301 10.27 -21.95 -4.50
N GLU A 302 10.71 -20.92 -3.77
CA GLU A 302 11.66 -21.05 -2.65
C GLU A 302 11.12 -21.97 -1.56
N LEU A 303 9.85 -21.80 -1.16
CA LEU A 303 9.25 -22.69 -0.15
C LEU A 303 9.20 -24.13 -0.64
N SER A 304 8.87 -24.36 -1.90
CA SER A 304 8.81 -25.72 -2.45
C SER A 304 10.18 -26.39 -2.51
N GLU A 305 11.26 -25.63 -2.76
CA GLU A 305 12.63 -26.13 -2.70
C GLU A 305 13.02 -26.52 -1.27
N MET A 306 12.78 -25.62 -0.31
CA MET A 306 13.05 -25.89 1.11
C MET A 306 12.25 -27.06 1.69
N GLU A 307 11.01 -27.27 1.25
CA GLU A 307 10.18 -28.41 1.64
C GLU A 307 10.77 -29.74 1.15
N ASN A 308 11.33 -29.77 -0.06
CA ASN A 308 11.98 -30.95 -0.63
C ASN A 308 13.26 -31.32 0.13
N ASP A 309 14.00 -30.31 0.59
CA ASP A 309 15.24 -30.49 1.35
C ASP A 309 15.01 -30.69 2.86
N ASN A 310 13.75 -30.66 3.31
CA ASN A 310 13.34 -30.76 4.73
C ASN A 310 13.92 -29.66 5.64
N GLU A 311 14.13 -28.46 5.12
CA GLU A 311 14.69 -27.33 5.86
C GLU A 311 13.62 -26.50 6.60
N VAL A 312 12.35 -26.64 6.25
CA VAL A 312 11.23 -25.89 6.85
C VAL A 312 10.94 -26.39 8.27
N ARG A 313 11.57 -25.76 9.27
CA ARG A 313 11.52 -26.13 10.69
C ARG A 313 11.05 -25.00 11.60
N SER A 314 10.18 -25.34 12.53
CA SER A 314 9.69 -24.51 13.63
C SER A 314 10.28 -25.04 14.94
N GLU A 315 11.18 -24.27 15.54
CA GLU A 315 11.85 -24.59 16.80
C GLU A 315 12.03 -23.32 17.63
N GLY A 316 11.72 -23.39 18.93
CA GLY A 316 11.90 -22.27 19.84
C GLY A 316 11.07 -21.06 19.42
N LYS A 317 11.74 -19.94 19.12
CA LYS A 317 11.10 -18.68 18.71
C LYS A 317 10.80 -18.60 17.21
N ARG A 318 11.17 -19.62 16.41
CA ARG A 318 11.01 -19.62 14.95
C ARG A 318 9.60 -20.04 14.53
N HIS A 319 8.87 -19.12 13.94
CA HIS A 319 7.50 -19.30 13.50
C HIS A 319 7.37 -19.21 11.99
N TRP A 320 6.32 -19.85 11.47
CA TRP A 320 5.99 -19.87 10.06
C TRP A 320 4.51 -19.56 9.86
N PHE A 321 4.22 -18.70 8.89
CA PHE A 321 2.89 -18.39 8.41
C PHE A 321 2.80 -18.72 6.92
N VAL A 322 2.30 -19.93 6.61
CA VAL A 322 2.18 -20.44 5.24
C VAL A 322 0.80 -20.11 4.67
N LEU A 323 0.77 -19.43 3.53
CA LEU A 323 -0.46 -19.08 2.80
C LEU A 323 -0.96 -20.27 1.97
N VAL A 324 -2.27 -20.48 1.88
CA VAL A 324 -2.86 -21.43 0.91
C VAL A 324 -3.17 -20.77 -0.43
N ASP A 325 -3.53 -21.56 -1.44
CA ASP A 325 -3.85 -21.03 -2.77
C ASP A 325 -5.06 -20.09 -2.73
N GLY A 326 -4.87 -18.86 -3.20
CA GLY A 326 -5.87 -17.78 -3.16
C GLY A 326 -5.94 -17.02 -1.83
N GLU A 327 -5.16 -17.42 -0.81
CA GLU A 327 -4.95 -16.64 0.40
C GLU A 327 -3.92 -15.53 0.13
N HIS A 328 -4.22 -14.31 0.55
CA HIS A 328 -3.33 -13.17 0.43
C HIS A 328 -3.48 -12.25 1.63
N ILE A 329 -2.40 -11.58 1.99
CA ILE A 329 -2.35 -10.65 3.12
C ILE A 329 -3.02 -9.34 2.72
N THR A 330 -3.92 -8.87 3.58
CA THR A 330 -4.67 -7.62 3.42
C THR A 330 -4.24 -6.58 4.44
N ARG A 331 -3.74 -6.99 5.61
CA ARG A 331 -3.33 -6.09 6.68
C ARG A 331 -2.22 -6.71 7.51
N VAL A 332 -1.33 -5.87 8.01
CA VAL A 332 -0.34 -6.25 9.03
C VAL A 332 -0.45 -5.24 10.17
N ASP A 333 -0.75 -5.74 11.36
CA ASP A 333 -0.69 -4.94 12.58
C ASP A 333 0.70 -5.11 13.18
N VAL A 334 1.36 -4.01 13.53
CA VAL A 334 2.75 -3.98 13.99
C VAL A 334 2.87 -3.13 15.24
N CYS A 335 3.54 -3.65 16.27
CA CYS A 335 4.01 -2.84 17.39
C CYS A 335 5.46 -2.45 17.18
N ALA A 336 5.73 -1.15 17.14
CA ALA A 336 7.06 -0.64 16.82
C ALA A 336 7.42 0.54 17.71
N SER A 337 8.62 0.52 18.28
CA SER A 337 9.20 1.64 19.03
C SER A 337 10.61 1.93 18.45
N THR A 338 11.66 1.62 19.21
CA THR A 338 13.03 1.54 18.70
C THR A 338 13.22 0.33 17.78
N TRP A 339 12.47 -0.75 18.05
CA TRP A 339 12.51 -2.02 17.34
C TRP A 339 11.08 -2.47 17.03
N ILE A 340 10.95 -3.44 16.12
CA ILE A 340 9.68 -4.15 15.95
C ILE A 340 9.53 -5.14 17.11
N GLU A 341 8.52 -4.90 17.93
CA GLU A 341 8.25 -5.69 19.13
C GLU A 341 7.36 -6.89 18.81
N GLY A 342 6.34 -6.68 17.98
CA GLY A 342 5.44 -7.76 17.59
C GLY A 342 4.58 -7.45 16.38
N ILE A 343 4.03 -8.50 15.79
CA ILE A 343 3.24 -8.42 14.56
C ILE A 343 2.03 -9.35 14.61
N GLN A 344 0.99 -8.99 13.86
CA GLN A 344 -0.11 -9.87 13.49
C GLN A 344 -0.43 -9.74 12.00
N LEU A 345 -0.57 -10.88 11.34
CA LEU A 345 -0.84 -10.97 9.91
C LEU A 345 -2.33 -11.23 9.69
N HIS A 346 -2.96 -10.42 8.85
CA HIS A 346 -4.36 -10.61 8.45
C HIS A 346 -4.44 -10.86 6.95
N THR A 347 -5.16 -11.91 6.59
CA THR A 347 -5.42 -12.33 5.22
C THR A 347 -6.90 -12.17 4.89
N ASN A 348 -7.23 -12.34 3.62
CA ASN A 348 -8.61 -12.45 3.17
C ASN A 348 -9.37 -13.65 3.76
N LEU A 349 -8.69 -14.58 4.44
CA LEU A 349 -9.29 -15.78 5.01
C LEU A 349 -9.20 -15.86 6.54
N ARG A 350 -8.18 -15.27 7.17
CA ARG A 350 -7.91 -15.43 8.61
C ARG A 350 -6.97 -14.36 9.17
N SER A 351 -6.80 -14.36 10.48
CA SER A 351 -5.76 -13.60 11.18
C SER A 351 -4.86 -14.58 11.91
N SER A 352 -3.55 -14.37 11.89
CA SER A 352 -2.61 -15.15 12.68
C SER A 352 -2.78 -14.89 14.18
N ARG A 353 -2.13 -15.69 15.02
CA ARG A 353 -1.79 -15.25 16.39
C ARG A 353 -0.94 -13.97 16.36
N TRP A 354 -0.86 -13.30 17.51
CA TRP A 354 0.15 -12.29 17.75
C TRP A 354 1.53 -12.95 17.94
N TYR A 355 2.54 -12.46 17.22
CA TYR A 355 3.94 -12.84 17.38
C TYR A 355 4.69 -11.70 18.06
N GLY A 356 5.58 -12.00 19.01
CA GLY A 356 6.37 -10.98 19.69
C GLY A 356 5.65 -10.29 20.86
N GLY A 357 6.23 -9.18 21.34
CA GLY A 357 5.70 -8.32 22.39
C GLY A 357 4.51 -7.46 21.92
N THR A 358 3.70 -7.00 22.87
CA THR A 358 2.45 -6.28 22.59
C THR A 358 2.59 -4.77 22.47
N GLY A 359 3.71 -4.19 22.92
CA GLY A 359 4.07 -2.78 22.81
C GLY A 359 3.01 -1.75 23.21
N ASP A 360 3.42 -0.49 23.14
CA ASP A 360 2.50 0.65 23.33
C ASP A 360 2.15 1.35 22.01
N GLN A 361 3.05 1.27 21.02
CA GLN A 361 2.91 1.96 19.74
C GLN A 361 2.45 1.00 18.63
N LYS A 362 1.13 0.95 18.43
CA LYS A 362 0.48 0.12 17.41
C LYS A 362 0.32 0.86 16.10
N HIS A 363 0.77 0.21 15.04
CA HIS A 363 0.64 0.67 13.67
C HIS A 363 -0.14 -0.34 12.84
N MET A 364 -0.86 0.17 11.84
CA MET A 364 -1.66 -0.64 10.92
C MET A 364 -1.17 -0.40 9.49
N LEU A 365 -0.64 -1.44 8.87
CA LEU A 365 -0.22 -1.45 7.47
C LEU A 365 -1.30 -2.18 6.65
N GLN A 366 -2.28 -1.41 6.16
CA GLN A 366 -3.47 -1.92 5.49
C GLN A 366 -3.38 -1.72 3.97
N SER A 367 -3.55 -2.81 3.20
CA SER A 367 -3.70 -2.68 1.76
C SER A 367 -5.07 -2.10 1.40
N PRO A 368 -5.19 -1.32 0.31
CA PRO A 368 -6.49 -0.87 -0.18
C PRO A 368 -7.41 -2.02 -0.58
N ASP A 369 -8.70 -1.73 -0.67
CA ASP A 369 -9.68 -2.65 -1.23
C ASP A 369 -9.31 -3.04 -2.66
N GLY A 370 -9.31 -4.35 -2.93
CA GLY A 370 -8.90 -4.89 -4.24
C GLY A 370 -7.40 -5.00 -4.43
N TRP A 371 -6.59 -4.83 -3.36
CA TRP A 371 -5.13 -4.98 -3.37
C TRP A 371 -4.70 -6.05 -2.37
N ARG A 372 -3.47 -6.54 -2.53
CA ARG A 372 -2.80 -7.45 -1.60
C ARG A 372 -1.42 -6.92 -1.22
N VAL A 373 -0.94 -7.28 -0.04
CA VAL A 373 0.48 -7.19 0.29
C VAL A 373 1.24 -8.21 -0.56
N ALA A 374 2.20 -7.73 -1.34
CA ALA A 374 3.01 -8.52 -2.26
C ALA A 374 4.37 -8.89 -1.64
N THR A 375 4.99 -7.96 -0.92
CA THR A 375 6.23 -8.20 -0.17
C THR A 375 6.32 -7.23 1.01
N PHE A 376 7.31 -7.43 1.85
CA PHE A 376 7.69 -6.57 2.96
C PHE A 376 8.99 -5.85 2.61
N PHE A 377 9.24 -4.72 3.25
CA PHE A 377 10.50 -3.98 3.17
C PHE A 377 10.84 -3.40 4.54
N GLY A 378 12.09 -2.99 4.76
CA GLY A 378 12.51 -2.44 6.03
C GLY A 378 13.99 -2.67 6.29
N SER A 379 14.38 -2.52 7.56
CA SER A 379 15.76 -2.67 8.00
C SER A 379 15.90 -3.55 9.23
N LYS A 380 17.06 -4.18 9.33
CA LYS A 380 17.56 -4.92 10.50
C LYS A 380 18.80 -4.21 11.03
N SER A 381 18.98 -4.20 12.34
CA SER A 381 20.25 -3.79 12.96
C SER A 381 20.62 -4.77 14.07
N GLY A 382 21.82 -5.33 13.98
CA GLY A 382 22.26 -6.41 14.86
C GLY A 382 21.35 -7.63 14.75
N GLN A 383 20.67 -7.98 15.85
CA GLN A 383 19.80 -9.15 15.93
C GLN A 383 18.31 -8.84 15.80
N HIS A 384 17.91 -7.57 15.65
CA HIS A 384 16.52 -7.17 15.72
C HIS A 384 16.04 -6.45 14.45
N VAL A 385 14.80 -6.72 14.06
CA VAL A 385 14.11 -5.98 13.01
C VAL A 385 13.80 -4.58 13.56
N ARG A 386 14.21 -3.56 12.81
CA ARG A 386 14.17 -2.17 13.24
C ARG A 386 13.00 -1.43 12.62
N THR A 387 12.87 -1.56 11.30
CA THR A 387 11.78 -0.98 10.54
C THR A 387 11.07 -2.03 9.70
N LEU A 388 9.76 -1.87 9.52
CA LEU A 388 8.96 -2.77 8.69
C LEU A 388 7.88 -2.00 7.93
N GLY A 389 7.80 -2.24 6.63
CA GLY A 389 6.79 -1.73 5.72
C GLY A 389 6.29 -2.84 4.79
N VAL A 390 5.24 -2.52 4.03
CA VAL A 390 4.63 -3.44 3.06
C VAL A 390 4.49 -2.79 1.69
N LYS A 391 4.79 -3.56 0.64
CA LYS A 391 4.51 -3.21 -0.75
C LYS A 391 3.25 -3.93 -1.19
N CYS A 392 2.29 -3.20 -1.75
CA CYS A 392 1.01 -3.73 -2.19
C CYS A 392 0.88 -3.66 -3.71
N LEU A 393 0.26 -4.70 -4.26
CA LEU A 393 -0.12 -4.79 -5.68
C LEU A 393 -1.63 -4.95 -5.81
N PRO A 394 -2.25 -4.46 -6.89
CA PRO A 394 -3.65 -4.74 -7.17
C PRO A 394 -3.84 -6.25 -7.36
N LEU A 395 -4.99 -6.76 -6.91
CA LEU A 395 -5.38 -8.14 -7.19
C LEU A 395 -5.48 -8.31 -8.71
N SER A 396 -4.76 -9.27 -9.26
CA SER A 396 -4.85 -9.59 -10.68
C SER A 396 -6.28 -10.05 -11.01
N SER A 397 -6.89 -9.44 -12.02
CA SER A 397 -8.19 -9.85 -12.56
C SER A 397 -8.02 -11.13 -13.39
N SER A 398 -7.65 -12.24 -12.76
CA SER A 398 -7.62 -13.58 -13.34
C SER A 398 -8.25 -14.58 -12.36
N PRO A 399 -8.72 -15.75 -12.85
CA PRO A 399 -10.03 -16.29 -12.54
C PRO A 399 -10.23 -16.56 -11.05
N LYS A 400 -11.47 -16.34 -10.60
CA LYS A 400 -11.98 -16.70 -9.27
C LYS A 400 -11.28 -17.98 -8.80
N PRO A 401 -10.75 -18.01 -7.56
CA PRO A 401 -10.09 -19.21 -7.06
C PRO A 401 -11.01 -20.39 -7.33
N HIS A 402 -10.53 -21.35 -8.12
CA HIS A 402 -11.08 -22.69 -8.13
C HIS A 402 -10.70 -23.32 -6.79
N CYS A 403 -11.24 -22.76 -5.71
CA CYS A 403 -11.31 -23.41 -4.44
C CYS A 403 -12.36 -24.50 -4.65
N ASN A 404 -11.92 -25.61 -5.24
CA ASN A 404 -12.60 -26.88 -5.09
C ASN A 404 -12.40 -27.28 -3.63
N TRP A 405 -13.09 -26.57 -2.72
CA TRP A 405 -13.27 -27.02 -1.36
C TRP A 405 -13.63 -28.50 -1.46
N PRO A 406 -12.86 -29.40 -0.83
CA PRO A 406 -13.24 -30.80 -0.80
C PRO A 406 -14.69 -30.86 -0.36
N LYS A 407 -15.55 -31.47 -1.19
CA LYS A 407 -16.96 -31.63 -0.83
C LYS A 407 -17.01 -32.18 0.59
N PRO A 408 -17.81 -31.58 1.49
CA PRO A 408 -17.88 -32.04 2.87
C PRO A 408 -18.14 -33.55 2.85
N LEU A 409 -17.23 -34.31 3.48
CA LEU A 409 -17.42 -35.74 3.65
C LEU A 409 -18.80 -35.93 4.31
N PRO A 410 -19.68 -36.80 3.78
CA PRO A 410 -20.99 -37.03 4.36
C PRO A 410 -20.86 -37.38 5.84
N ARG A 411 -21.65 -36.73 6.71
CA ARG A 411 -21.76 -37.13 8.13
C ARG A 411 -22.31 -38.56 8.19
N ALA A 412 -21.44 -39.54 8.43
CA ALA A 412 -21.77 -40.94 8.63
C ALA A 412 -21.21 -41.45 9.98
N GLY A 413 -21.76 -42.57 10.46
CA GLY A 413 -21.61 -43.06 11.84
C GLY A 413 -20.17 -43.11 12.38
N LYS A 414 -20.01 -42.66 13.63
CA LYS A 414 -18.74 -42.56 14.39
C LYS A 414 -18.13 -43.95 14.65
N SER A 415 -17.45 -44.54 13.67
CA SER A 415 -16.53 -45.66 13.91
C SER A 415 -15.10 -45.11 14.04
N ILE A 416 -14.69 -44.78 15.26
CA ILE A 416 -13.34 -44.31 15.56
C ILE A 416 -12.40 -45.52 15.64
N LYS A 417 -11.31 -45.50 14.87
CA LYS A 417 -10.18 -46.43 15.05
C LYS A 417 -9.04 -45.68 15.69
N PHE A 418 -8.46 -46.23 16.74
CA PHE A 418 -7.22 -45.72 17.30
C PHE A 418 -6.05 -46.44 16.61
N LEU A 419 -5.06 -45.69 16.14
CA LEU A 419 -3.79 -46.24 15.57
C LEU A 419 -2.88 -46.73 16.69
N LYS A 420 -1.56 -46.80 16.54
CA LYS A 420 -0.66 -47.16 17.66
C LYS A 420 0.19 -45.95 18.02
N ALA A 421 0.28 -45.69 19.32
CA ALA A 421 1.15 -44.75 19.98
C ALA A 421 2.60 -44.87 19.48
N VAL A 422 3.25 -43.73 19.24
CA VAL A 422 4.66 -43.62 18.85
C VAL A 422 5.44 -42.91 19.96
N GLY A 423 6.68 -43.37 20.23
CA GLY A 423 7.52 -42.93 21.36
C GLY A 423 7.69 -44.01 22.43
N GLU A 424 8.84 -44.01 23.11
CA GLU A 424 9.19 -45.05 24.10
C GLU A 424 8.74 -44.71 25.53
N ALA A 425 8.25 -43.49 25.76
CA ALA A 425 7.69 -43.02 27.04
C ALA A 425 8.62 -43.32 28.24
N TYR A 426 9.89 -42.92 28.13
CA TYR A 426 10.93 -43.27 29.09
C TYR A 426 10.57 -42.80 30.52
N GLU A 427 10.54 -43.76 31.45
CA GLU A 427 9.94 -43.65 32.77
C GLU A 427 10.86 -42.98 33.81
N HIS A 428 10.77 -41.66 33.95
CA HIS A 428 11.13 -40.98 35.21
C HIS A 428 10.02 -40.00 35.63
N GLY A 429 9.00 -40.54 36.31
CA GLY A 429 7.91 -39.77 36.91
C GLY A 429 6.51 -40.23 36.52
N PRO A 430 5.45 -39.61 37.07
CA PRO A 430 4.08 -39.97 36.73
C PRO A 430 3.75 -39.57 35.28
N ASN A 431 3.37 -40.55 34.48
CA ASN A 431 2.87 -40.37 33.11
C ASN A 431 1.36 -40.12 33.15
N THR A 432 0.91 -39.05 32.50
CA THR A 432 -0.50 -38.65 32.40
C THR A 432 -1.03 -38.95 31.00
N ARG A 433 -2.08 -39.75 30.90
CA ARG A 433 -2.75 -40.00 29.62
C ARG A 433 -3.57 -38.79 29.21
N PHE A 434 -3.60 -38.48 27.92
CA PHE A 434 -4.46 -37.47 27.33
C PHE A 434 -5.18 -38.03 26.10
N VAL A 435 -6.39 -37.53 25.85
CA VAL A 435 -7.18 -37.79 24.65
C VAL A 435 -7.82 -36.46 24.25
N LEU A 436 -7.53 -35.98 23.05
CA LEU A 436 -7.98 -34.71 22.50
C LEU A 436 -8.74 -35.00 21.21
N MET A 437 -10.06 -35.09 21.30
CA MET A 437 -10.94 -35.48 20.19
C MET A 437 -12.16 -34.56 20.10
N PRO A 438 -11.98 -33.29 19.70
CA PRO A 438 -13.11 -32.40 19.52
C PRO A 438 -13.94 -32.82 18.29
N ASP A 439 -15.22 -32.43 18.25
CA ASP A 439 -16.06 -32.67 17.07
C ASP A 439 -15.56 -31.90 15.84
N THR A 440 -14.86 -30.78 16.02
CA THR A 440 -14.20 -30.01 14.96
C THR A 440 -12.92 -29.38 15.49
N MET A 441 -11.82 -29.56 14.77
CA MET A 441 -10.53 -28.95 15.10
C MET A 441 -10.41 -27.60 14.38
N GLY A 442 -10.12 -26.55 15.14
CA GLY A 442 -9.79 -25.21 14.63
C GLY A 442 -8.28 -25.00 14.49
N ALA A 443 -7.49 -25.47 15.45
CA ALA A 443 -6.03 -25.42 15.36
C ALA A 443 -5.36 -26.54 16.17
N VAL A 444 -4.13 -26.86 15.81
CA VAL A 444 -3.21 -27.67 16.63
C VAL A 444 -2.12 -26.75 17.16
N VAL A 445 -1.92 -26.70 18.47
CA VAL A 445 -0.86 -25.91 19.10
C VAL A 445 0.20 -26.85 19.63
N ILE A 446 1.40 -26.69 19.09
CA ILE A 446 2.56 -27.54 19.36
C ILE A 446 3.58 -26.67 20.03
N ARG A 447 3.88 -26.96 21.30
CA ARG A 447 5.01 -26.33 21.97
C ARG A 447 6.27 -27.10 21.61
N CYS A 448 7.32 -26.45 21.12
CA CYS A 448 8.57 -27.15 20.83
C CYS A 448 9.82 -26.26 20.93
N GLY A 449 10.91 -26.88 21.39
CA GLY A 449 12.29 -26.44 21.21
C GLY A 449 13.03 -27.56 20.47
N GLU A 450 14.08 -28.10 21.09
CA GLU A 450 14.78 -29.29 20.58
C GLU A 450 13.86 -30.53 20.45
N TYR A 451 12.77 -30.57 21.22
CA TYR A 451 11.78 -31.65 21.24
C TYR A 451 10.35 -31.10 21.38
N VAL A 452 9.35 -31.94 21.08
CA VAL A 452 7.93 -31.59 21.23
C VAL A 452 7.50 -31.65 22.69
N GLU A 453 6.98 -30.53 23.20
CA GLU A 453 6.66 -30.26 24.59
C GLU A 453 5.20 -30.44 24.99
N ALA A 454 4.98 -30.74 26.26
CA ALA A 454 3.66 -30.61 26.87
C ALA A 454 3.37 -29.14 27.31
N PRO A 455 2.12 -28.67 27.24
CA PRO A 455 0.95 -29.38 26.74
C PRO A 455 0.79 -29.28 25.22
N PHE A 456 0.45 -30.40 24.58
CA PHE A 456 -0.09 -30.42 23.23
C PHE A 456 -1.58 -30.05 23.29
N ARG A 457 -2.02 -29.10 22.47
CA ARG A 457 -3.41 -28.62 22.50
C ARG A 457 -4.06 -28.75 21.13
N VAL A 458 -5.35 -29.10 21.15
CA VAL A 458 -6.22 -28.99 19.99
C VAL A 458 -7.29 -27.98 20.36
N LEU A 459 -7.37 -26.90 19.61
CA LEU A 459 -8.31 -25.82 19.83
C LEU A 459 -9.55 -25.99 18.97
N LEU A 460 -10.71 -25.62 19.51
CA LEU A 460 -11.95 -25.44 18.77
C LEU A 460 -11.90 -24.15 17.93
N PRO A 461 -12.67 -24.05 16.83
CA PRO A 461 -12.71 -22.83 16.02
C PRO A 461 -13.01 -21.56 16.82
N GLU A 462 -13.91 -21.64 17.81
CA GLU A 462 -14.23 -20.53 18.71
C GLU A 462 -13.07 -20.12 19.62
N GLU A 463 -12.25 -21.08 20.07
CA GLU A 463 -11.06 -20.81 20.88
C GLU A 463 -9.98 -20.13 20.04
N VAL A 464 -9.81 -20.56 18.78
CA VAL A 464 -8.89 -19.90 17.84
C VAL A 464 -9.30 -18.44 17.62
N ALA A 465 -10.60 -18.19 17.38
CA ALA A 465 -11.13 -16.84 17.20
C ALA A 465 -10.93 -15.96 18.44
N ALA A 466 -11.16 -16.49 19.65
CA ALA A 466 -10.92 -15.77 20.89
C ALA A 466 -9.42 -15.46 21.08
N ASN A 467 -8.56 -16.45 20.88
CA ASN A 467 -7.11 -16.32 21.07
C ASN A 467 -6.46 -15.37 20.05
N CYS A 468 -7.00 -15.21 18.85
CA CYS A 468 -6.49 -14.23 17.87
C CYS A 468 -6.53 -12.79 18.39
N THR A 469 -7.41 -12.48 19.34
CA THR A 469 -7.53 -11.14 19.95
C THR A 469 -6.81 -11.02 21.28
N ASN A 470 -6.22 -12.10 21.79
CA ASN A 470 -5.51 -12.14 23.06
C ASN A 470 -4.02 -12.44 22.82
N PRO A 471 -3.14 -11.42 22.85
CA PRO A 471 -1.71 -11.62 22.64
C PRO A 471 -1.04 -12.56 23.66
N GLU A 472 -1.60 -12.68 24.85
CA GLU A 472 -1.07 -13.53 25.93
C GLU A 472 -1.58 -14.99 25.84
N ALA A 473 -2.38 -15.33 24.84
CA ALA A 473 -2.95 -16.68 24.70
C ALA A 473 -1.90 -17.78 24.46
N TYR A 474 -0.71 -17.40 23.99
CA TYR A 474 0.33 -18.32 23.56
C TYR A 474 1.72 -17.89 24.05
N ASN A 475 2.54 -18.86 24.40
CA ASN A 475 3.96 -18.64 24.68
C ASN A 475 4.76 -18.40 23.39
N TYR A 476 5.98 -17.88 23.52
CA TYR A 476 6.88 -17.67 22.38
C TYR A 476 7.29 -18.97 21.68
N ASN A 477 7.22 -20.13 22.36
CA ASN A 477 7.52 -21.43 21.78
C ASN A 477 6.26 -22.26 21.44
N ASP A 478 5.08 -21.65 21.49
CA ASP A 478 3.82 -22.28 21.04
C ASP A 478 3.64 -22.02 19.53
N HIS A 479 3.82 -23.05 18.70
CA HIS A 479 3.59 -22.96 17.26
C HIS A 479 2.13 -23.35 16.96
N VAL A 480 1.40 -22.45 16.30
CA VAL A 480 -0.05 -22.60 16.06
C VAL A 480 -0.27 -22.97 14.59
N PHE A 481 -0.78 -24.18 14.36
CA PHE A 481 -1.18 -24.66 13.05
C PHE A 481 -2.71 -24.63 12.92
N GLU A 482 -3.23 -23.53 12.39
CA GLU A 482 -4.67 -23.30 12.19
C GLU A 482 -5.19 -24.09 10.99
N LEU A 483 -6.43 -24.59 11.09
CA LEU A 483 -7.13 -25.34 10.05
C LEU A 483 -8.27 -24.50 9.48
N PHE A 484 -8.37 -24.43 8.16
CA PHE A 484 -9.50 -23.80 7.49
C PHE A 484 -10.81 -24.58 7.71
N PRO A 485 -11.98 -23.94 7.61
CA PRO A 485 -13.27 -24.61 7.68
C PRO A 485 -13.39 -25.77 6.67
N GLY A 486 -13.26 -27.02 7.13
CA GLY A 486 -13.31 -28.20 6.27
C GLY A 486 -11.95 -28.73 5.81
N GLU A 487 -10.85 -28.02 6.11
CA GLU A 487 -9.50 -28.59 6.04
C GLU A 487 -9.40 -29.74 7.06
N LYS A 488 -8.79 -30.84 6.62
CA LYS A 488 -8.64 -32.04 7.44
C LYS A 488 -7.20 -32.48 7.47
N ILE A 489 -6.72 -32.86 8.65
CA ILE A 489 -5.42 -33.52 8.81
C ILE A 489 -5.56 -34.96 8.32
N VAL A 490 -4.65 -35.40 7.47
CA VAL A 490 -4.67 -36.72 6.82
C VAL A 490 -3.45 -37.56 7.14
N LYS A 491 -2.32 -36.93 7.49
CA LYS A 491 -1.08 -37.64 7.81
C LYS A 491 -0.30 -36.88 8.88
N VAL A 492 0.33 -37.64 9.78
CA VAL A 492 1.28 -37.14 10.77
C VAL A 492 2.59 -37.88 10.58
N GLU A 493 3.66 -37.14 10.39
CA GLU A 493 5.03 -37.65 10.34
C GLU A 493 5.73 -37.28 11.64
N MET A 494 6.64 -38.14 12.11
CA MET A 494 7.37 -37.88 13.35
C MET A 494 8.69 -38.64 13.40
N SER A 495 9.67 -38.06 14.11
CA SER A 495 10.85 -38.78 14.58
C SER A 495 10.80 -38.84 16.11
N SER A 496 11.23 -39.99 16.64
CA SER A 496 11.21 -40.20 18.09
C SER A 496 12.34 -41.10 18.55
N GLY A 497 13.06 -40.67 19.57
CA GLY A 497 13.86 -41.50 20.46
C GLY A 497 13.07 -41.86 21.73
N PHE A 498 13.58 -41.43 22.88
CA PHE A 498 12.87 -41.52 24.16
C PHE A 498 11.61 -40.64 24.20
N TRP A 499 11.64 -39.52 23.50
CA TRP A 499 10.57 -38.53 23.39
C TRP A 499 10.15 -38.37 21.92
N VAL A 500 9.07 -37.63 21.65
CA VAL A 500 8.79 -37.15 20.29
C VAL A 500 9.69 -35.95 20.06
N ASP A 501 10.67 -36.10 19.18
CA ASP A 501 11.66 -35.07 18.91
C ASP A 501 11.11 -34.07 17.90
N VAL A 502 10.44 -34.56 16.87
CA VAL A 502 9.88 -33.70 15.82
C VAL A 502 8.61 -34.31 15.23
N MET A 503 7.70 -33.45 14.79
CA MET A 503 6.48 -33.86 14.09
C MET A 503 6.11 -32.93 12.94
N ARG A 504 5.42 -33.45 11.93
CA ARG A 504 4.87 -32.69 10.79
C ARG A 504 3.45 -33.13 10.50
N LEU A 505 2.60 -32.18 10.16
CA LEU A 505 1.19 -32.39 9.82
C LEU A 505 1.00 -32.19 8.32
N THR A 506 0.30 -33.12 7.69
CA THR A 506 -0.20 -32.94 6.31
C THR A 506 -1.71 -32.88 6.34
N THR A 507 -2.26 -31.88 5.67
CA THR A 507 -3.70 -31.68 5.51
C THR A 507 -4.13 -31.88 4.06
N THR A 508 -5.43 -31.75 3.83
CA THR A 508 -6.01 -31.70 2.49
C THR A 508 -5.60 -30.48 1.67
N LEU A 509 -4.99 -29.46 2.29
CA LEU A 509 -4.66 -28.19 1.63
C LEU A 509 -3.15 -27.87 1.65
N ARG A 510 -2.41 -28.33 2.66
CA ARG A 510 -1.00 -27.95 2.86
C ARG A 510 -0.24 -28.91 3.77
N VAL A 511 1.07 -28.73 3.79
CA VAL A 511 1.99 -29.38 4.72
C VAL A 511 2.47 -28.33 5.72
N SER A 512 2.57 -28.70 7.01
CA SER A 512 3.17 -27.82 8.02
C SER A 512 4.70 -27.87 7.95
N PRO A 513 5.39 -26.90 8.56
CA PRO A 513 6.77 -27.11 8.98
C PRO A 513 6.93 -28.37 9.84
N TRP A 514 8.16 -28.84 9.97
CA TRP A 514 8.55 -29.73 11.06
C TRP A 514 8.58 -28.95 12.37
N PHE A 515 7.84 -29.40 13.39
CA PHE A 515 7.82 -28.83 14.73
C PHE A 515 8.73 -29.63 15.64
N GLY A 516 9.81 -29.02 16.14
CA GLY A 516 10.84 -29.66 16.96
C GLY A 516 12.21 -29.76 16.27
N GLY A 517 13.19 -30.31 16.99
CA GLY A 517 14.59 -30.38 16.55
C GLY A 517 14.90 -31.53 15.58
N GLU A 518 16.18 -31.87 15.42
CA GLU A 518 16.65 -32.89 14.46
C GLU A 518 16.79 -34.30 15.05
N GLY A 519 16.45 -34.46 16.33
CA GLY A 519 16.64 -35.70 17.08
C GLY A 519 15.73 -36.87 16.66
N GLY A 520 16.05 -38.03 17.20
CA GLY A 520 15.21 -39.23 17.11
C GLY A 520 15.38 -40.04 15.82
N SER A 521 14.82 -41.24 15.81
CA SER A 521 14.73 -42.06 14.59
C SER A 521 13.40 -41.79 13.89
N ILE A 522 13.44 -41.63 12.57
CA ILE A 522 12.24 -41.47 11.73
C ILE A 522 11.30 -42.65 11.97
N ARG A 523 10.03 -42.34 12.27
CA ARG A 523 8.99 -43.35 12.48
C ARG A 523 8.10 -43.46 11.24
N PRO A 524 7.45 -44.61 11.02
CA PRO A 524 6.49 -44.74 9.94
C PRO A 524 5.39 -43.66 10.06
N PRO A 525 5.00 -43.01 8.95
CA PRO A 525 3.97 -41.99 8.99
C PRO A 525 2.64 -42.58 9.47
N LEU A 526 1.93 -41.83 10.31
CA LEU A 526 0.56 -42.12 10.70
C LEU A 526 -0.38 -41.52 9.66
N GLU A 527 -0.62 -42.28 8.59
CA GLU A 527 -1.51 -41.88 7.51
C GLU A 527 -2.91 -42.48 7.70
N CYS A 528 -3.94 -41.65 7.52
CA CYS A 528 -5.31 -42.14 7.56
C CYS A 528 -5.64 -42.95 6.29
N PRO A 529 -6.41 -44.05 6.40
CA PRO A 529 -6.89 -44.76 5.22
C PRO A 529 -7.66 -43.84 4.27
N THR A 530 -7.66 -44.14 2.97
CA THR A 530 -8.36 -43.35 1.95
C THR A 530 -9.81 -43.06 2.36
N GLY A 531 -10.23 -41.81 2.22
CA GLY A 531 -11.58 -41.35 2.58
C GLY A 531 -11.79 -41.09 4.07
N HIS A 532 -10.77 -41.26 4.91
CA HIS A 532 -10.80 -40.90 6.32
C HIS A 532 -9.97 -39.64 6.56
N ASN A 533 -10.07 -39.10 7.77
CA ASN A 533 -9.23 -38.02 8.26
C ASN A 533 -8.90 -38.27 9.73
N ILE A 534 -7.88 -37.60 10.22
CA ILE A 534 -7.52 -37.55 11.63
C ILE A 534 -8.50 -36.58 12.31
N CYS A 535 -9.19 -37.04 13.36
CA CYS A 535 -10.13 -36.20 14.14
C CYS A 535 -9.73 -35.98 15.60
N GLY A 536 -8.49 -36.34 15.96
CA GLY A 536 -7.94 -36.05 17.27
C GLY A 536 -6.65 -36.81 17.53
N PHE A 537 -6.10 -36.58 18.70
CA PHE A 537 -4.81 -37.10 19.14
C PHE A 537 -4.92 -37.64 20.55
N HIS A 538 -4.15 -38.67 20.88
CA HIS A 538 -4.11 -39.17 22.24
C HIS A 538 -2.82 -39.90 22.54
N GLY A 539 -2.39 -39.81 23.79
CA GLY A 539 -1.17 -40.45 24.24
C GLY A 539 -0.91 -40.31 25.72
N THR A 540 0.36 -40.38 26.10
CA THR A 540 0.86 -40.16 27.45
C THR A 540 1.85 -39.02 27.42
N HIS A 541 1.81 -38.12 28.40
CA HIS A 541 2.83 -37.09 28.65
C HIS A 541 3.34 -37.18 30.09
N GLY A 542 4.65 -37.03 30.32
CA GLY A 542 5.22 -36.86 31.66
C GLY A 542 5.10 -35.41 32.15
N LYS A 543 5.73 -35.08 33.29
CA LYS A 543 5.91 -33.67 33.74
C LYS A 543 6.59 -32.77 32.70
N LYS A 544 7.20 -33.37 31.68
CA LYS A 544 7.98 -32.69 30.66
C LYS A 544 7.66 -33.16 29.24
N TYR A 545 7.71 -34.46 28.91
CA TYR A 545 7.53 -34.88 27.50
C TYR A 545 6.92 -36.27 27.42
N SER A 546 5.79 -36.39 26.72
CA SER A 546 5.50 -37.53 25.84
C SER A 546 4.21 -37.24 25.09
N ILE A 547 4.16 -37.64 23.84
CA ILE A 547 2.94 -37.63 23.05
C ILE A 547 2.99 -38.96 22.32
N ALA A 548 2.18 -39.90 22.74
CA ALA A 548 1.67 -40.84 21.76
C ALA A 548 0.58 -40.08 20.98
N MET A 549 0.47 -40.29 19.68
CA MET A 549 -0.69 -39.85 18.93
C MET A 549 -1.24 -41.05 18.20
N GLU A 550 -2.53 -41.30 18.37
CA GLU A 550 -3.24 -42.17 17.46
C GLU A 550 -4.40 -41.42 16.83
N ASN A 551 -4.57 -41.63 15.54
CA ASN A 551 -5.54 -40.88 14.74
C ASN A 551 -6.87 -41.62 14.72
N ALA A 552 -7.94 -40.92 15.05
CA ALA A 552 -9.29 -41.41 14.84
C ALA A 552 -9.76 -41.17 13.40
N ALA A 553 -10.02 -42.24 12.65
CA ALA A 553 -10.42 -42.22 11.23
C ALA A 553 -11.94 -42.44 11.05
N GLN A 554 -12.65 -41.64 10.23
CA GLN A 554 -14.08 -41.82 9.90
C GLN A 554 -14.34 -42.26 8.43
N PRO A 555 -15.23 -43.22 8.13
CA PRO A 555 -15.50 -43.69 6.76
C PRO A 555 -16.54 -42.84 6.00
N PRO A 556 -16.49 -42.76 4.64
CA PRO A 556 -17.54 -42.15 3.83
C PRO A 556 -18.68 -43.13 3.50
N SER A 557 -19.92 -42.63 3.37
CA SER A 557 -21.09 -43.44 2.95
C SER A 557 -21.55 -43.11 1.52
N CYS A 558 -21.78 -44.14 0.71
CA CYS A 558 -22.43 -44.06 -0.60
C CYS A 558 -23.95 -44.11 -0.43
N SER A 559 -24.68 -43.08 -0.88
CA SER A 559 -26.08 -43.23 -1.28
C SER A 559 -26.38 -42.39 -2.52
N VAL A 560 -26.71 -43.09 -3.60
CA VAL A 560 -27.18 -42.55 -4.87
C VAL A 560 -28.67 -42.28 -4.73
N SER A 561 -29.09 -41.05 -5.01
CA SER A 561 -30.51 -40.72 -5.22
C SER A 561 -30.58 -39.55 -6.19
N GLY A 562 -30.85 -39.85 -7.46
CA GLY A 562 -31.09 -38.88 -8.50
C GLY A 562 -32.48 -38.24 -8.39
N SER A 563 -32.55 -36.95 -8.68
CA SER A 563 -33.76 -36.29 -9.22
C SER A 563 -33.30 -35.01 -9.93
N GLN A 564 -33.18 -35.08 -11.27
CA GLN A 564 -34.13 -34.50 -12.22
C GLN A 564 -34.29 -32.97 -12.13
N ARG A 565 -33.54 -32.31 -13.02
CA ARG A 565 -33.82 -31.00 -13.60
C ARG A 565 -35.29 -30.83 -13.98
N ARG A 566 -35.87 -29.67 -13.65
CA ARG A 566 -36.92 -29.05 -14.47
C ARG A 566 -36.52 -27.63 -14.82
N ASN A 567 -36.25 -27.44 -16.11
CA ASN A 567 -36.25 -26.15 -16.79
C ASN A 567 -37.69 -25.66 -16.92
N HIS A 568 -37.93 -24.38 -16.73
CA HIS A 568 -39.01 -23.67 -17.42
C HIS A 568 -38.45 -22.38 -18.02
N ALA A 569 -38.65 -22.26 -19.33
CA ALA A 569 -38.39 -21.10 -20.15
C ALA A 569 -39.73 -20.48 -20.59
N ALA A 570 -39.60 -19.32 -21.24
CA ALA A 570 -40.60 -18.52 -21.97
C ALA A 570 -41.27 -17.44 -21.10
N GLN A 571 -41.39 -16.18 -21.53
CA GLN A 571 -41.73 -15.66 -22.85
C GLN A 571 -41.27 -14.19 -23.03
N ALA A 572 -41.02 -13.81 -24.28
CA ALA A 572 -40.77 -12.45 -24.77
C ALA A 572 -41.99 -11.90 -25.52
N ALA A 573 -42.17 -10.57 -25.53
CA ALA A 573 -42.68 -9.72 -26.62
C ALA A 573 -42.87 -8.27 -26.07
N ASP A 574 -42.14 -7.22 -26.48
CA ASP A 574 -42.08 -6.45 -27.76
C ASP A 574 -42.91 -5.13 -27.71
N PRO A 575 -42.67 -4.12 -28.59
CA PRO A 575 -42.40 -2.72 -28.20
C PRO A 575 -43.35 -1.69 -28.86
N ASN A 576 -43.18 -0.39 -28.54
CA ASN A 576 -43.41 0.82 -29.37
C ASN A 576 -43.85 2.01 -28.48
N SER A 577 -43.04 3.08 -28.35
CA SER A 577 -42.86 4.23 -29.25
C SER A 577 -43.89 5.35 -29.02
N GLN A 578 -43.44 6.55 -28.63
CA GLN A 578 -44.00 7.82 -29.12
C GLN A 578 -43.10 9.02 -28.79
N GLN A 579 -42.78 9.76 -29.85
CA GLN A 579 -42.13 11.07 -29.92
C GLN A 579 -43.16 12.21 -29.77
N ALA A 580 -42.64 13.41 -29.49
CA ALA A 580 -43.12 14.78 -29.80
C ALA A 580 -43.18 15.65 -28.52
N ALA A 581 -42.84 16.94 -28.47
CA ALA A 581 -42.21 17.90 -29.38
C ALA A 581 -41.84 19.17 -28.56
N ASP A 582 -40.92 19.97 -29.10
CA ASP A 582 -40.37 21.24 -28.59
C ASP A 582 -41.39 22.33 -28.19
N VAL A 583 -41.03 23.11 -27.16
CA VAL A 583 -41.39 24.53 -27.01
C VAL A 583 -40.13 25.31 -26.59
N GLN A 584 -39.74 26.27 -27.43
CA GLN A 584 -38.63 27.20 -27.24
C GLN A 584 -38.85 28.17 -26.07
N GLN A 585 -37.87 28.24 -25.16
CA GLN A 585 -37.62 29.40 -24.29
C GLN A 585 -36.11 29.69 -24.28
N GLN A 586 -35.74 30.96 -24.41
CA GLN A 586 -34.35 31.45 -24.32
C GLN A 586 -33.75 31.06 -22.96
N PRO A 587 -32.57 30.41 -22.90
CA PRO A 587 -31.96 30.08 -21.62
C PRO A 587 -31.19 31.29 -21.07
N GLU A 588 -31.63 31.77 -19.91
CA GLU A 588 -30.72 32.40 -18.95
C GLU A 588 -29.67 31.35 -18.54
N HIS A 589 -28.41 31.54 -18.92
CA HIS A 589 -27.33 30.65 -18.53
C HIS A 589 -27.00 30.88 -17.05
N ASP A 590 -27.52 29.99 -16.21
CA ASP A 590 -27.13 29.84 -14.81
C ASP A 590 -25.74 29.18 -14.75
N ILE A 591 -24.86 29.69 -13.88
CA ILE A 591 -23.42 29.35 -13.81
C ILE A 591 -23.16 27.87 -13.44
N PHE A 592 -24.21 27.12 -13.10
CA PHE A 592 -24.15 25.69 -12.77
C PHE A 592 -24.94 24.78 -13.74
N GLY A 593 -25.43 25.32 -14.86
CA GLY A 593 -26.45 24.68 -15.70
C GLY A 593 -25.99 23.96 -16.96
N ASP A 594 -24.72 24.04 -17.38
CA ASP A 594 -24.24 23.36 -18.59
C ASP A 594 -23.22 22.27 -18.26
N TRP A 595 -23.50 21.06 -18.74
CA TRP A 595 -22.71 19.85 -18.54
C TRP A 595 -21.37 19.93 -19.28
N ASN A 596 -20.40 20.66 -18.70
CA ASN A 596 -19.05 20.78 -19.22
C ASN A 596 -17.99 20.32 -18.22
N LEU A 597 -16.82 19.96 -18.76
CA LEU A 597 -15.63 19.42 -18.10
C LEU A 597 -15.25 20.14 -16.78
N ASN A 598 -15.53 21.44 -16.66
CA ASN A 598 -15.35 22.22 -15.43
C ASN A 598 -16.17 21.70 -14.25
N MET A 599 -17.40 21.24 -14.49
CA MET A 599 -18.24 20.63 -13.45
C MET A 599 -17.67 19.28 -13.06
N VAL A 600 -17.20 18.46 -14.00
CA VAL A 600 -16.56 17.16 -13.71
C VAL A 600 -15.22 17.33 -13.00
N VAL A 601 -14.42 18.33 -13.36
CA VAL A 601 -13.14 18.66 -12.72
C VAL A 601 -13.37 19.29 -11.34
N MET A 602 -14.37 20.17 -11.18
CA MET A 602 -14.84 20.63 -9.87
C MET A 602 -15.38 19.47 -9.03
N PHE A 603 -16.14 18.56 -9.62
CA PHE A 603 -16.71 17.40 -8.92
C PHE A 603 -15.59 16.43 -8.53
N MET A 604 -14.55 16.25 -9.35
CA MET A 604 -13.37 15.44 -9.02
C MET A 604 -12.51 16.10 -7.94
N LEU A 605 -12.31 17.41 -7.98
CA LEU A 605 -11.63 18.16 -6.91
C LEU A 605 -12.46 18.15 -5.61
N LEU A 606 -13.78 18.36 -5.68
CA LEU A 606 -14.70 18.24 -4.54
C LEU A 606 -14.79 16.81 -4.03
N LEU A 607 -14.80 15.78 -4.87
CA LEU A 607 -14.76 14.36 -4.45
C LEU A 607 -13.43 14.04 -3.81
N HIS A 608 -12.33 14.57 -4.33
CA HIS A 608 -11.02 14.46 -3.72
C HIS A 608 -11.05 15.12 -2.34
N PHE A 609 -11.49 16.38 -2.22
CA PHE A 609 -11.62 17.05 -0.92
C PHE A 609 -12.64 16.39 0.02
N MET A 610 -13.75 15.84 -0.46
CA MET A 610 -14.77 15.16 0.35
C MET A 610 -14.34 13.75 0.80
N GLN A 611 -13.58 13.00 -0.01
CA GLN A 611 -12.98 11.73 0.43
C GLN A 611 -11.99 11.93 1.58
N TYR A 612 -11.37 13.11 1.68
CA TYR A 612 -10.49 13.47 2.79
C TYR A 612 -11.24 14.10 3.97
N ALA A 613 -12.25 14.95 3.74
CA ALA A 613 -13.06 15.56 4.79
C ALA A 613 -14.03 14.58 5.50
N MET A 614 -14.38 13.45 4.86
CA MET A 614 -15.22 12.40 5.46
C MET A 614 -14.43 11.32 6.22
N ARG A 615 -13.11 11.44 6.35
CA ARG A 615 -12.40 10.70 7.40
C ARG A 615 -12.88 11.27 8.73
N GLN A 616 -13.48 10.43 9.57
CA GLN A 616 -13.92 10.85 10.90
C GLN A 616 -12.77 11.54 11.61
N PRO A 617 -13.00 12.69 12.29
CA PRO A 617 -11.97 13.30 13.09
C PRO A 617 -11.50 12.25 14.10
N CYS A 618 -10.20 11.97 14.08
CA CYS A 618 -9.53 11.27 15.16
C CYS A 618 -9.83 12.03 16.45
N GLY A 619 -10.80 11.54 17.22
CA GLY A 619 -10.96 11.93 18.61
C GLY A 619 -9.72 11.47 19.36
N CYS A 620 -8.95 12.43 19.85
CA CYS A 620 -8.00 12.19 20.92
C CYS A 620 -8.70 11.57 22.14
#